data_AF-A0A0W8CMK8-F1
#
_entry.id   AF-A0A0W8CMK8-F1
#
_cell.length_a   1.000
_cell.length_b   1.000
_cell.length_c   1.000
_cell.angle_alpha   90.00
_cell.angle_beta   90.00
_cell.angle_gamma   90.00
#
_symmetry.space_group_name_H-M   'P 1'
#
loop_
_entity.id
_entity.type
_entity.pdbx_description
1 polymer ?
#
loop_
_entity_poly.entity_id
_entity_poly.type
_entity_poly.pdbx_seq_one_letter_code
_entity_poly.pdbx_strand_id
1 'polypeptide(L)'
;MVKSFASFVTSAALLLAVATSASLPNGSWPASKGTVQYSQAYIVKAGEVFDGKMKTFERSDVSCEGQTESGSDTAVFKVEAGGHLKNVIIGKNQMEGVHCDKHDCIIENVWWDDVCEDALSVKGGTASSVTKVIGGGARYADDKVIQHNGFGTVEIDGFYGEDISKLYRSCGTCGNRPKKVSVSNTYVLNPTNAIVTVNKNWGDQATLSNVWVKSSKATVKVCQWSQGNANGEPKMLGHDGKHPDADDEAFEEDEGPQDDRSPEDQGPTVEENVEDVEQTIQQTVKNTTASIPDGTWPASTGIVRYKKPYIVKAGEVFDGKMQTFERSDITCSGGEGQKDTAVFLVEAGGTLKNAIIGKNQKEGVHCDDHDCTIENVWWDDVCEDALSIKGGSASSVTTVTNCGARYAEDKVVQHNGYGTVKIKGFFAQEFGKLYRSCGTCGNIPRKVTVENVYAIDPLVSVVTVNKNNNDQATFKNIYVKTTDGKKNVKVCQWSQASKTPSNLGDGPSGKLCQYSSSDVHINED
;
A
#
# COMPACT_ATOMS: atom_id res chain seq x y z
N MET A 1 -19.05 59.47 -37.99
CA MET A 1 -18.41 58.14 -38.12
C MET A 1 -17.49 57.94 -36.92
N VAL A 2 -17.92 57.19 -35.91
CA VAL A 2 -17.02 56.67 -34.87
C VAL A 2 -17.50 55.25 -34.57
N LYS A 3 -16.72 54.25 -34.99
CA LYS A 3 -16.97 52.84 -34.70
C LYS A 3 -16.35 52.52 -33.35
N SER A 4 -17.18 52.07 -32.40
CA SER A 4 -16.75 51.52 -31.12
C SER A 4 -16.39 50.05 -31.31
N PHE A 5 -15.18 49.65 -30.90
CA PHE A 5 -14.78 48.25 -30.83
C PHE A 5 -14.98 47.77 -29.38
N ALA A 6 -15.87 46.80 -29.19
CA ALA A 6 -16.00 46.07 -27.94
C ALA A 6 -15.07 44.85 -27.98
N SER A 7 -14.10 44.80 -27.07
CA SER A 7 -13.26 43.62 -26.84
C SER A 7 -14.07 42.57 -26.09
N PHE A 8 -14.27 41.40 -26.71
CA PHE A 8 -14.77 40.21 -26.01
C PHE A 8 -13.61 39.58 -25.25
N VAL A 9 -13.69 39.59 -23.92
CA VAL A 9 -12.82 38.79 -23.04
C VAL A 9 -13.46 37.41 -22.92
N THR A 10 -12.89 36.41 -23.58
CA THR A 10 -13.24 35.01 -23.38
C THR A 10 -12.65 34.54 -22.05
N SER A 11 -13.48 34.46 -21.00
CA SER A 11 -13.12 33.77 -19.77
C SER A 11 -12.98 32.27 -20.04
N ALA A 12 -11.75 31.77 -20.08
CA ALA A 12 -11.47 30.34 -20.03
C ALA A 12 -11.83 29.83 -18.62
N ALA A 13 -12.88 29.00 -18.54
CA ALA A 13 -13.22 28.30 -17.31
C ALA A 13 -12.13 27.24 -17.03
N LEU A 14 -11.31 27.48 -16.01
CA LEU A 14 -10.33 26.52 -15.53
C LEU A 14 -11.09 25.47 -14.70
N LEU A 15 -11.47 24.36 -15.34
CA LEU A 15 -11.99 23.17 -14.64
C LEU A 15 -10.85 22.54 -13.84
N LEU A 16 -10.82 22.80 -12.54
CA LEU A 16 -9.99 22.05 -11.59
C LEU A 16 -10.54 20.62 -11.51
N ALA A 17 -9.92 19.69 -12.23
CA ALA A 17 -10.19 18.27 -12.07
C ALA A 17 -9.71 17.85 -10.67
N VAL A 18 -10.66 17.55 -9.78
CA VAL A 18 -10.39 16.97 -8.47
C VAL A 18 -9.86 15.56 -8.72
N ALA A 19 -8.56 15.34 -8.54
CA ALA A 19 -7.95 14.03 -8.71
C ALA A 19 -8.32 13.15 -7.51
N THR A 20 -9.37 12.33 -7.68
CA THR A 20 -9.71 11.26 -6.73
C THR A 20 -8.74 10.10 -6.93
N SER A 21 -8.06 9.65 -5.87
CA SER A 21 -7.21 8.45 -5.94
C SER A 21 -8.03 7.22 -6.33
N ALA A 22 -7.52 6.41 -7.25
CA ALA A 22 -8.14 5.15 -7.66
C ALA A 22 -7.93 4.08 -6.58
N SER A 23 -8.98 3.32 -6.29
CA SER A 23 -8.94 2.20 -5.33
C SER A 23 -8.07 1.05 -5.82
N LEU A 24 -7.51 0.25 -4.91
CA LEU A 24 -6.80 -0.97 -5.25
C LEU A 24 -7.71 -1.94 -6.03
N PRO A 25 -7.33 -2.41 -7.23
CA PRO A 25 -8.20 -3.27 -8.02
C PRO A 25 -8.24 -4.70 -7.44
N ASN A 26 -9.41 -5.32 -7.50
CA ASN A 26 -9.66 -6.67 -6.97
C ASN A 26 -9.48 -7.79 -8.02
N GLY A 27 -8.99 -7.46 -9.22
CA GLY A 27 -8.86 -8.37 -10.35
C GLY A 27 -10.13 -8.58 -11.18
N SER A 28 -11.22 -7.86 -10.88
CA SER A 28 -12.40 -7.85 -11.76
C SER A 28 -12.05 -7.24 -13.10
N TRP A 29 -12.38 -7.96 -14.18
CA TRP A 29 -12.18 -7.49 -15.55
C TRP A 29 -13.50 -6.98 -16.13
N PRO A 30 -13.52 -5.81 -16.78
CA PRO A 30 -14.76 -5.27 -17.33
C PRO A 30 -15.25 -6.08 -18.53
N ALA A 31 -16.57 -6.22 -18.64
CA ALA A 31 -17.19 -6.78 -19.83
C ALA A 31 -17.31 -5.72 -20.93
N SER A 32 -16.82 -6.04 -22.13
CA SER A 32 -16.95 -5.18 -23.30
C SER A 32 -18.41 -4.89 -23.65
N LYS A 33 -18.68 -3.64 -24.06
CA LYS A 33 -19.98 -3.15 -24.53
C LYS A 33 -20.09 -3.09 -26.06
N GLY A 34 -19.22 -3.82 -26.75
CA GLY A 34 -19.16 -3.93 -28.21
C GLY A 34 -17.78 -3.60 -28.74
N THR A 35 -17.52 -3.99 -29.98
CA THR A 35 -16.22 -3.82 -30.63
C THR A 35 -16.25 -2.68 -31.66
N VAL A 36 -15.19 -1.89 -31.70
CA VAL A 36 -14.91 -0.86 -32.71
C VAL A 36 -13.55 -1.15 -33.31
N GLN A 37 -13.45 -1.13 -34.64
CA GLN A 37 -12.19 -1.32 -35.33
C GLN A 37 -11.83 -0.06 -36.12
N TYR A 38 -10.57 0.35 -36.04
CA TYR A 38 -10.02 1.46 -36.80
C TYR A 38 -9.03 0.96 -37.84
N SER A 39 -9.01 1.60 -39.01
CA SER A 39 -8.03 1.32 -40.07
C SER A 39 -6.73 2.13 -39.91
N GLN A 40 -6.61 2.92 -38.84
CA GLN A 40 -5.47 3.73 -38.47
C GLN A 40 -5.56 4.07 -36.97
N ALA A 41 -4.48 4.51 -36.35
CA ALA A 41 -4.51 4.95 -34.95
C ALA A 41 -5.55 6.07 -34.75
N TYR A 42 -6.41 5.92 -33.75
CA TYR A 42 -7.37 6.97 -33.40
C TYR A 42 -6.67 8.03 -32.58
N ILE A 43 -6.74 9.29 -33.03
CA ILE A 43 -6.09 10.41 -32.35
C ILE A 43 -7.08 11.06 -31.38
N VAL A 44 -6.77 11.01 -30.09
CA VAL A 44 -7.43 11.82 -29.06
C VAL A 44 -6.68 13.14 -28.95
N LYS A 45 -7.33 14.24 -29.31
CA LYS A 45 -6.67 15.55 -29.41
C LYS A 45 -6.39 16.18 -28.06
N ALA A 46 -5.48 17.15 -28.05
CA ALA A 46 -5.23 17.97 -26.87
C ALA A 46 -6.54 18.63 -26.36
N GLY A 47 -6.86 18.43 -25.07
CA GLY A 47 -8.09 18.93 -24.43
C GLY A 47 -9.34 18.11 -24.74
N GLU A 48 -9.25 17.06 -25.56
CA GLU A 48 -10.36 16.14 -25.84
C GLU A 48 -10.49 15.09 -24.75
N VAL A 49 -11.73 14.78 -24.36
CA VAL A 49 -12.05 13.59 -23.56
C VAL A 49 -12.73 12.58 -24.47
N PHE A 50 -12.02 11.49 -24.77
CA PHE A 50 -12.58 10.33 -25.45
C PHE A 50 -13.08 9.31 -24.42
N ASP A 51 -14.40 9.16 -24.32
CA ASP A 51 -15.03 8.12 -23.49
C ASP A 51 -15.45 6.93 -24.37
N GLY A 52 -14.72 5.83 -24.26
CA GLY A 52 -14.95 4.59 -25.00
C GLY A 52 -16.17 3.79 -24.53
N LYS A 53 -16.80 4.17 -23.41
CA LYS A 53 -17.99 3.50 -22.84
C LYS A 53 -17.81 2.00 -22.61
N MET A 54 -16.60 1.59 -22.24
CA MET A 54 -16.16 0.20 -22.06
C MET A 54 -16.35 -0.67 -23.30
N LYS A 55 -16.18 -0.10 -24.50
CA LYS A 55 -16.07 -0.87 -25.73
C LYS A 55 -14.65 -1.39 -25.92
N THR A 56 -14.53 -2.49 -26.67
CA THR A 56 -13.26 -3.01 -27.18
C THR A 56 -12.88 -2.26 -28.45
N PHE A 57 -11.66 -1.75 -28.51
CA PHE A 57 -11.09 -1.05 -29.63
C PHE A 57 -9.89 -1.82 -30.16
N GLU A 58 -9.84 -1.94 -31.47
CA GLU A 58 -8.87 -2.75 -32.19
C GLU A 58 -8.49 -2.05 -33.50
N ARG A 59 -7.42 -2.51 -34.11
CA ARG A 59 -7.07 -2.18 -35.48
C ARG A 59 -7.61 -3.23 -36.44
N SER A 60 -8.10 -2.80 -37.60
CA SER A 60 -8.56 -3.69 -38.67
C SER A 60 -7.44 -4.07 -39.64
N ASP A 61 -6.32 -3.36 -39.60
CA ASP A 61 -5.24 -3.38 -40.58
C ASP A 61 -3.91 -3.91 -40.04
N VAL A 62 -3.84 -4.25 -38.74
CA VAL A 62 -2.65 -4.84 -38.13
C VAL A 62 -3.02 -6.04 -37.25
N SER A 63 -2.05 -6.93 -37.04
CA SER A 63 -2.11 -8.04 -36.10
C SER A 63 -0.87 -8.02 -35.21
N CYS A 64 -0.96 -8.60 -34.01
CA CYS A 64 0.20 -8.69 -33.13
C CYS A 64 1.34 -9.49 -33.75
N GLU A 65 2.55 -8.93 -33.75
CA GLU A 65 3.80 -9.56 -34.23
C GLU A 65 4.79 -9.84 -33.08
N GLY A 66 4.26 -9.93 -31.86
CA GLY A 66 5.03 -10.11 -30.62
C GLY A 66 5.88 -8.89 -30.31
N GLN A 67 7.15 -9.13 -29.95
CA GLN A 67 8.11 -8.11 -29.52
C GLN A 67 8.80 -7.38 -30.69
N THR A 68 8.16 -7.33 -31.85
CA THR A 68 8.68 -6.61 -33.01
C THR A 68 8.39 -5.13 -32.83
N GLU A 69 9.44 -4.34 -32.60
CA GLU A 69 9.35 -2.89 -32.38
C GLU A 69 8.63 -2.19 -33.53
N SER A 70 7.59 -1.43 -33.18
CA SER A 70 6.85 -0.62 -34.14
C SER A 70 6.73 0.85 -33.68
N GLY A 71 5.71 1.58 -34.11
CA GLY A 71 5.62 3.01 -33.89
C GLY A 71 4.19 3.50 -33.67
N SER A 72 4.02 4.80 -33.41
CA SER A 72 2.69 5.34 -33.08
C SER A 72 1.62 5.10 -34.15
N ASP A 73 2.03 4.82 -35.39
CA ASP A 73 1.13 4.61 -36.53
C ASP A 73 0.48 3.20 -36.51
N THR A 74 1.06 2.25 -35.77
CA THR A 74 0.50 0.90 -35.53
C THR A 74 -0.28 0.81 -34.22
N ALA A 75 -0.38 1.90 -33.46
CA ALA A 75 -1.12 1.97 -32.20
C ALA A 75 -2.65 1.90 -32.40
N VAL A 76 -3.40 1.46 -31.38
CA VAL A 76 -4.86 1.61 -31.40
C VAL A 76 -5.25 3.07 -31.16
N PHE A 77 -4.63 3.71 -30.16
CA PHE A 77 -4.82 5.13 -29.86
C PHE A 77 -3.52 5.91 -29.82
N LYS A 78 -3.57 7.16 -30.28
CA LYS A 78 -2.56 8.19 -30.05
C LYS A 78 -3.21 9.32 -29.26
N VAL A 79 -2.75 9.54 -28.04
CA VAL A 79 -3.24 10.59 -27.16
C VAL A 79 -2.25 11.75 -27.22
N GLU A 80 -2.71 12.91 -27.67
CA GLU A 80 -1.93 14.14 -27.66
C GLU A 80 -1.78 14.67 -26.22
N ALA A 81 -0.77 15.48 -25.96
CA ALA A 81 -0.58 16.12 -24.66
C ALA A 81 -1.83 16.92 -24.25
N GLY A 82 -2.34 16.67 -23.04
CA GLY A 82 -3.61 17.20 -22.53
C GLY A 82 -4.86 16.44 -23.00
N GLY A 83 -4.72 15.38 -23.81
CA GLY A 83 -5.82 14.48 -24.17
C GLY A 83 -6.16 13.50 -23.05
N HIS A 84 -7.41 13.09 -22.99
CA HIS A 84 -7.94 12.19 -21.98
C HIS A 84 -8.66 10.99 -22.63
N LEU A 85 -8.07 9.81 -22.51
CA LEU A 85 -8.63 8.55 -22.95
C LEU A 85 -9.25 7.83 -21.74
N LYS A 86 -10.56 7.54 -21.78
CA LYS A 86 -11.23 6.84 -20.68
C LYS A 86 -12.21 5.74 -21.08
N ASN A 87 -12.38 4.77 -20.19
CA ASN A 87 -13.34 3.67 -20.32
C ASN A 87 -13.17 2.90 -21.63
N VAL A 88 -11.95 2.43 -21.91
CA VAL A 88 -11.57 1.77 -23.16
C VAL A 88 -11.04 0.38 -22.84
N ILE A 89 -11.40 -0.60 -23.65
CA ILE A 89 -10.75 -1.90 -23.67
C ILE A 89 -9.96 -1.97 -24.99
N ILE A 90 -8.69 -2.31 -24.94
CA ILE A 90 -7.81 -2.55 -26.08
C ILE A 90 -7.80 -4.05 -26.34
N GLY A 91 -8.30 -4.44 -27.51
CA GLY A 91 -8.35 -5.84 -27.93
C GLY A 91 -7.02 -6.31 -28.51
N LYS A 92 -6.93 -7.62 -28.77
CA LYS A 92 -5.71 -8.31 -29.25
C LYS A 92 -5.20 -7.89 -30.62
N ASN A 93 -6.04 -7.29 -31.46
CA ASN A 93 -5.65 -6.83 -32.80
C ASN A 93 -4.97 -5.47 -32.68
N GLN A 94 -3.74 -5.50 -32.18
CA GLN A 94 -2.88 -4.37 -31.91
C GLN A 94 -1.42 -4.81 -32.02
N MET A 95 -0.55 -3.92 -32.50
CA MET A 95 0.91 -4.08 -32.34
C MET A 95 1.38 -3.22 -31.17
N GLU A 96 0.88 -1.98 -31.13
CA GLU A 96 1.06 -1.03 -30.04
C GLU A 96 -0.32 -0.69 -29.44
N GLY A 97 -0.42 -0.59 -28.12
CA GLY A 97 -1.70 -0.31 -27.46
C GLY A 97 -2.08 1.17 -27.57
N VAL A 98 -1.45 1.99 -26.74
CA VAL A 98 -1.69 3.43 -26.65
C VAL A 98 -0.37 4.19 -26.66
N HIS A 99 -0.32 5.27 -27.43
CA HIS A 99 0.82 6.19 -27.45
C HIS A 99 0.49 7.52 -26.78
N CYS A 100 1.37 7.95 -25.88
CA CYS A 100 1.43 9.30 -25.34
C CYS A 100 2.79 9.92 -25.70
N ASP A 101 2.93 10.40 -26.93
CA ASP A 101 4.24 10.74 -27.51
C ASP A 101 4.85 12.05 -26.99
N LYS A 102 4.06 12.86 -26.27
CA LYS A 102 4.46 14.17 -25.75
C LYS A 102 4.23 14.33 -24.26
N HIS A 103 4.03 13.22 -23.53
CA HIS A 103 3.59 13.22 -22.13
C HIS A 103 2.24 13.94 -21.94
N ASP A 104 1.88 14.22 -20.70
CA ASP A 104 0.72 15.04 -20.30
C ASP A 104 -0.64 14.45 -20.72
N CYS A 105 -0.69 13.14 -20.99
CA CYS A 105 -1.92 12.41 -21.27
C CYS A 105 -2.58 11.91 -19.98
N ILE A 106 -3.92 11.79 -20.02
CA ILE A 106 -4.70 11.13 -18.96
C ILE A 106 -5.25 9.83 -19.53
N ILE A 107 -4.86 8.70 -18.94
CA ILE A 107 -5.28 7.36 -19.31
C ILE A 107 -6.09 6.80 -18.13
N GLU A 108 -7.42 6.87 -18.20
CA GLU A 108 -8.32 6.55 -17.08
C GLU A 108 -9.16 5.30 -17.38
N ASN A 109 -9.12 4.28 -16.54
CA ASN A 109 -9.93 3.08 -16.68
C ASN A 109 -9.80 2.44 -18.08
N VAL A 110 -8.54 2.30 -18.54
CA VAL A 110 -8.18 1.66 -19.81
C VAL A 110 -7.65 0.26 -19.54
N TRP A 111 -8.12 -0.72 -20.32
CA TRP A 111 -7.86 -2.13 -20.10
C TRP A 111 -7.25 -2.77 -21.35
N TRP A 112 -6.26 -3.64 -21.21
CA TRP A 112 -5.63 -4.35 -22.32
C TRP A 112 -5.85 -5.85 -22.16
N ASP A 113 -6.68 -6.43 -23.04
CA ASP A 113 -7.02 -7.86 -22.99
C ASP A 113 -5.79 -8.74 -23.22
N ASP A 114 -4.88 -8.29 -24.08
CA ASP A 114 -3.64 -8.97 -24.45
C ASP A 114 -2.61 -7.95 -24.96
N VAL A 115 -1.48 -7.85 -24.29
CA VAL A 115 -0.41 -6.89 -24.62
C VAL A 115 0.57 -7.54 -25.60
N CYS A 116 0.62 -7.01 -26.82
CA CYS A 116 1.52 -7.48 -27.86
C CYS A 116 2.99 -7.10 -27.59
N GLU A 117 3.32 -5.82 -27.74
CA GLU A 117 4.63 -5.26 -27.43
C GLU A 117 4.56 -4.46 -26.12
N ASP A 118 4.05 -3.22 -26.21
CA ASP A 118 3.82 -2.31 -25.08
C ASP A 118 2.33 -1.94 -25.00
N ALA A 119 1.77 -1.92 -23.78
CA ALA A 119 0.39 -1.47 -23.57
C ALA A 119 0.29 0.07 -23.71
N LEU A 120 1.23 0.78 -23.09
CA LEU A 120 1.32 2.23 -23.10
C LEU A 120 2.77 2.68 -23.32
N SER A 121 2.98 3.43 -24.38
CA SER A 121 4.27 4.01 -24.75
C SER A 121 4.26 5.52 -24.44
N VAL A 122 5.06 5.96 -23.46
CA VAL A 122 5.18 7.38 -23.05
C VAL A 122 6.49 7.98 -23.54
N LYS A 123 6.41 8.94 -24.47
CA LYS A 123 7.58 9.54 -25.15
C LYS A 123 7.59 11.07 -24.99
N GLY A 124 8.68 11.71 -25.42
CA GLY A 124 8.79 13.17 -25.44
C GLY A 124 8.77 13.84 -24.05
N GLY A 125 8.08 14.97 -23.94
CA GLY A 125 7.88 15.69 -22.67
C GLY A 125 9.05 16.58 -22.22
N THR A 126 8.85 17.20 -21.06
CA THR A 126 9.85 17.98 -20.31
C THR A 126 10.03 17.39 -18.91
N ALA A 127 10.99 17.89 -18.13
CA ALA A 127 11.18 17.44 -16.76
C ALA A 127 9.96 17.66 -15.84
N SER A 128 9.07 18.60 -16.18
CA SER A 128 7.83 18.89 -15.45
C SER A 128 6.59 18.20 -16.01
N SER A 129 6.70 17.50 -17.14
CA SER A 129 5.56 16.83 -17.75
C SER A 129 5.12 15.61 -16.93
N VAL A 130 3.81 15.36 -16.87
CA VAL A 130 3.19 14.30 -16.06
C VAL A 130 2.12 13.56 -16.85
N THR A 131 2.36 12.29 -17.15
CA THR A 131 1.32 11.39 -17.67
C THR A 131 0.66 10.64 -16.52
N LYS A 132 -0.67 10.60 -16.51
CA LYS A 132 -1.45 9.92 -15.46
C LYS A 132 -2.11 8.65 -16.02
N VAL A 133 -1.95 7.55 -15.29
CA VAL A 133 -2.61 6.27 -15.51
C VAL A 133 -3.46 5.98 -14.27
N ILE A 134 -4.77 6.04 -14.41
CA ILE A 134 -5.72 6.03 -13.29
C ILE A 134 -6.69 4.86 -13.47
N GLY A 135 -6.64 3.86 -12.61
CA GLY A 135 -7.40 2.62 -12.78
C GLY A 135 -6.91 1.79 -13.97
N GLY A 136 -7.76 0.87 -14.43
CA GLY A 136 -7.48 0.04 -15.60
C GLY A 136 -6.64 -1.20 -15.28
N GLY A 137 -6.21 -1.89 -16.33
CA GLY A 137 -5.36 -3.06 -16.16
C GLY A 137 -4.87 -3.70 -17.45
N ALA A 138 -3.86 -4.56 -17.35
CA ALA A 138 -3.27 -5.24 -18.49
C ALA A 138 -3.00 -6.72 -18.20
N ARG A 139 -3.15 -7.54 -19.24
CA ARG A 139 -2.86 -8.97 -19.21
C ARG A 139 -1.78 -9.35 -20.23
N TYR A 140 -1.04 -10.41 -19.91
CA TYR A 140 -0.20 -11.14 -20.86
C TYR A 140 0.90 -10.30 -21.53
N ALA A 141 1.50 -9.37 -20.79
CA ALA A 141 2.60 -8.56 -21.31
C ALA A 141 3.94 -9.28 -21.15
N ASP A 142 4.47 -9.83 -22.25
CA ASP A 142 5.71 -10.63 -22.27
C ASP A 142 6.96 -9.83 -21.85
N ASP A 143 7.04 -8.54 -22.18
CA ASP A 143 8.14 -7.66 -21.76
C ASP A 143 7.70 -6.59 -20.75
N LYS A 144 6.82 -5.68 -21.17
CA LYS A 144 6.45 -4.49 -20.39
C LYS A 144 5.05 -3.98 -20.72
N VAL A 145 4.35 -3.49 -19.70
CA VAL A 145 3.05 -2.83 -19.86
C VAL A 145 3.27 -1.36 -20.22
N ILE A 146 4.02 -0.62 -19.39
CA ILE A 146 4.28 0.80 -19.58
C ILE A 146 5.76 1.02 -19.87
N GLN A 147 6.04 1.55 -21.06
CA GLN A 147 7.38 1.94 -21.49
C GLN A 147 7.53 3.47 -21.41
N HIS A 148 8.46 3.94 -20.58
CA HIS A 148 8.74 5.37 -20.42
C HIS A 148 10.04 5.74 -21.12
N ASN A 149 9.92 6.34 -22.31
CA ASN A 149 11.01 6.74 -23.19
C ASN A 149 11.43 8.23 -23.00
N GLY A 150 10.48 9.07 -22.61
CA GLY A 150 10.59 10.54 -22.52
C GLY A 150 11.26 11.09 -21.25
N PHE A 151 11.16 12.41 -21.05
CA PHE A 151 11.42 13.10 -19.78
C PHE A 151 10.15 13.16 -18.94
N GLY A 152 10.25 13.41 -17.63
CA GLY A 152 9.10 13.74 -16.79
C GLY A 152 8.68 12.60 -15.87
N THR A 153 7.39 12.58 -15.53
CA THR A 153 6.82 11.70 -14.51
C THR A 153 5.68 10.87 -15.09
N VAL A 154 5.63 9.59 -14.75
CA VAL A 154 4.44 8.75 -14.93
C VAL A 154 3.85 8.44 -13.57
N GLU A 155 2.57 8.79 -13.36
CA GLU A 155 1.81 8.50 -12.16
C GLU A 155 0.84 7.34 -12.48
N ILE A 156 1.03 6.20 -11.82
CA ILE A 156 0.21 5.00 -11.96
C ILE A 156 -0.54 4.80 -10.66
N ASP A 157 -1.86 4.82 -10.70
CA ASP A 157 -2.71 4.70 -9.52
C ASP A 157 -3.89 3.77 -9.81
N GLY A 158 -4.13 2.74 -9.01
CA GLY A 158 -5.30 1.86 -9.16
C GLY A 158 -5.18 0.78 -10.24
N PHE A 159 -3.96 0.40 -10.67
CA PHE A 159 -3.76 -0.46 -11.85
C PHE A 159 -3.74 -1.96 -11.53
N TYR A 160 -4.37 -2.78 -12.37
CA TYR A 160 -4.34 -4.25 -12.28
C TYR A 160 -3.40 -4.86 -13.34
N GLY A 161 -2.46 -5.70 -12.93
CA GLY A 161 -1.63 -6.50 -13.83
C GLY A 161 -1.88 -7.99 -13.65
N GLU A 162 -1.92 -8.76 -14.72
CA GLU A 162 -2.04 -10.23 -14.66
C GLU A 162 -1.13 -10.89 -15.70
N ASP A 163 -0.27 -11.80 -15.24
CA ASP A 163 0.69 -12.52 -16.08
C ASP A 163 1.59 -11.56 -16.91
N ILE A 164 2.10 -10.51 -16.26
CA ILE A 164 2.95 -9.48 -16.87
C ILE A 164 4.42 -9.61 -16.46
N SER A 165 5.35 -9.30 -17.35
CA SER A 165 6.78 -9.28 -17.06
C SER A 165 7.19 -8.05 -16.28
N LYS A 166 6.86 -6.86 -16.79
CA LYS A 166 7.05 -5.58 -16.08
C LYS A 166 5.83 -4.70 -16.18
N LEU A 167 5.42 -4.09 -15.07
CA LEU A 167 4.39 -3.05 -15.11
C LEU A 167 4.96 -1.77 -15.70
N TYR A 168 6.13 -1.35 -15.22
CA TYR A 168 6.78 -0.13 -15.68
C TYR A 168 8.26 -0.37 -15.98
N ARG A 169 8.70 0.11 -17.14
CA ARG A 169 10.11 0.16 -17.53
C ARG A 169 10.52 1.58 -17.90
N SER A 170 11.51 2.11 -17.18
CA SER A 170 12.29 3.23 -17.69
C SER A 170 13.15 2.75 -18.86
N CYS A 171 13.03 3.37 -20.02
CA CYS A 171 13.77 2.99 -21.21
C CYS A 171 15.28 2.97 -20.92
N GLY A 172 15.91 1.82 -21.09
CA GLY A 172 17.32 1.63 -20.77
C GLY A 172 18.29 2.06 -21.88
N THR A 173 17.78 2.33 -23.09
CA THR A 173 18.58 2.71 -24.27
C THR A 173 18.34 4.15 -24.72
N CYS A 174 17.41 4.87 -24.09
CA CYS A 174 16.99 6.22 -24.50
C CYS A 174 17.95 7.35 -24.07
N GLY A 175 19.10 7.00 -23.48
CA GLY A 175 20.09 7.95 -22.96
C GLY A 175 19.71 8.62 -21.64
N ASN A 176 20.64 9.45 -21.14
CA ASN A 176 20.52 10.10 -19.83
C ASN A 176 19.39 11.16 -19.82
N ARG A 177 18.20 10.71 -19.42
CA ARG A 177 17.00 11.52 -19.26
C ARG A 177 16.32 11.07 -17.97
N PRO A 178 16.64 11.68 -16.81
CA PRO A 178 16.12 11.25 -15.52
C PRO A 178 14.60 11.17 -15.54
N LYS A 179 14.06 9.99 -15.20
CA LYS A 179 12.62 9.72 -15.19
C LYS A 179 12.13 9.53 -13.78
N LYS A 180 10.88 9.92 -13.55
CA LYS A 180 10.18 9.64 -12.30
C LYS A 180 8.99 8.73 -12.56
N VAL A 181 8.75 7.81 -11.65
CA VAL A 181 7.53 7.02 -11.60
C VAL A 181 6.97 7.01 -10.18
N SER A 182 5.67 7.22 -10.06
CA SER A 182 4.90 6.93 -8.85
C SER A 182 3.96 5.79 -9.16
N VAL A 183 3.95 4.74 -8.32
CA VAL A 183 3.04 3.61 -8.43
C VAL A 183 2.29 3.47 -7.12
N SER A 184 0.98 3.68 -7.15
CA SER A 184 0.07 3.54 -6.02
C SER A 184 -1.08 2.59 -6.33
N ASN A 185 -1.67 2.01 -5.27
CA ASN A 185 -2.91 1.23 -5.34
C ASN A 185 -2.92 0.19 -6.47
N THR A 186 -1.83 -0.55 -6.63
CA THR A 186 -1.60 -1.42 -7.78
C THR A 186 -1.63 -2.88 -7.35
N TYR A 187 -2.32 -3.76 -8.09
CA TYR A 187 -2.33 -5.20 -7.82
C TYR A 187 -1.80 -5.97 -9.04
N VAL A 188 -0.70 -6.71 -8.87
CA VAL A 188 -0.11 -7.54 -9.92
C VAL A 188 -0.19 -9.01 -9.55
N LEU A 189 -0.95 -9.76 -10.34
CA LEU A 189 -1.07 -11.21 -10.30
C LEU A 189 -0.05 -11.86 -11.23
N ASN A 190 0.67 -12.85 -10.73
CA ASN A 190 1.63 -13.68 -11.44
C ASN A 190 2.69 -12.91 -12.25
N PRO A 191 3.42 -11.94 -11.67
CA PRO A 191 4.48 -11.28 -12.41
C PRO A 191 5.59 -12.25 -12.78
N THR A 192 6.10 -12.12 -14.01
CA THR A 192 7.16 -13.01 -14.50
C THR A 192 8.56 -12.45 -14.24
N ASN A 193 8.72 -11.13 -14.05
CA ASN A 193 10.02 -10.52 -13.74
C ASN A 193 9.98 -9.49 -12.61
N ALA A 194 9.68 -8.21 -12.91
CA ALA A 194 9.79 -7.11 -11.95
C ALA A 194 8.63 -6.12 -12.09
N ILE A 195 8.12 -5.53 -11.00
CA ILE A 195 7.01 -4.56 -11.13
C ILE A 195 7.52 -3.26 -11.77
N VAL A 196 8.56 -2.66 -11.19
CA VAL A 196 9.18 -1.43 -11.67
C VAL A 196 10.65 -1.66 -11.95
N THR A 197 11.14 -1.23 -13.11
CA THR A 197 12.59 -1.21 -13.42
C THR A 197 13.08 0.19 -13.82
N VAL A 198 14.01 0.75 -13.05
CA VAL A 198 14.58 2.11 -13.24
C VAL A 198 16.09 2.09 -13.55
N ASN A 199 16.63 3.13 -14.19
CA ASN A 199 18.07 3.24 -14.45
C ASN A 199 18.80 4.03 -13.35
N LYS A 200 19.63 3.34 -12.56
CA LYS A 200 20.34 3.92 -11.41
C LYS A 200 21.31 5.04 -11.82
N ASN A 201 22.07 4.82 -12.89
CA ASN A 201 23.09 5.76 -13.38
C ASN A 201 22.53 7.04 -14.01
N TRP A 202 21.26 7.05 -14.39
CA TRP A 202 20.60 8.23 -14.95
C TRP A 202 19.76 8.98 -13.91
N GLY A 203 19.84 8.58 -12.64
CA GLY A 203 19.12 9.26 -11.55
C GLY A 203 17.61 9.07 -11.62
N ASP A 204 17.14 7.99 -12.23
CA ASP A 204 15.72 7.65 -12.24
C ASP A 204 15.21 7.40 -10.82
N GLN A 205 13.98 7.82 -10.56
CA GLN A 205 13.34 7.70 -9.24
C GLN A 205 12.04 6.92 -9.36
N ALA A 206 11.84 5.99 -8.45
CA ALA A 206 10.59 5.25 -8.30
C ALA A 206 10.06 5.43 -6.88
N THR A 207 8.81 5.87 -6.77
CA THR A 207 8.05 5.89 -5.52
C THR A 207 6.96 4.84 -5.63
N LEU A 208 6.94 3.88 -4.70
CA LEU A 208 5.95 2.81 -4.70
C LEU A 208 5.21 2.85 -3.36
N SER A 209 3.88 2.87 -3.41
CA SER A 209 3.00 2.77 -2.25
C SER A 209 1.86 1.82 -2.55
N ASN A 210 1.39 1.05 -1.57
CA ASN A 210 0.25 0.14 -1.75
C ASN A 210 0.32 -0.75 -3.03
N VAL A 211 1.49 -1.33 -3.30
CA VAL A 211 1.71 -2.26 -4.43
C VAL A 211 1.56 -3.69 -3.91
N TRP A 212 0.53 -4.36 -4.38
CA TRP A 212 0.21 -5.74 -4.05
C TRP A 212 0.69 -6.66 -5.14
N VAL A 213 1.32 -7.76 -4.74
CA VAL A 213 1.82 -8.76 -5.68
C VAL A 213 1.42 -10.12 -5.19
N LYS A 214 0.71 -10.87 -6.04
CA LYS A 214 0.43 -12.29 -5.82
C LYS A 214 1.23 -13.09 -6.83
N SER A 215 2.14 -13.94 -6.37
CA SER A 215 2.95 -14.79 -7.23
C SER A 215 3.11 -16.17 -6.59
N SER A 216 3.23 -17.20 -7.44
CA SER A 216 3.68 -18.53 -7.01
C SER A 216 5.20 -18.59 -6.81
N LYS A 217 5.95 -17.60 -7.28
CA LYS A 217 7.41 -17.53 -7.11
C LYS A 217 7.77 -17.15 -5.67
N ALA A 218 8.82 -17.78 -5.15
CA ALA A 218 9.33 -17.51 -3.80
C ALA A 218 9.86 -16.07 -3.63
N THR A 219 10.33 -15.46 -4.71
CA THR A 219 10.78 -14.06 -4.74
C THR A 219 10.21 -13.35 -5.96
N VAL A 220 9.80 -12.10 -5.75
CA VAL A 220 9.36 -11.20 -6.82
C VAL A 220 10.13 -9.91 -6.69
N LYS A 221 10.57 -9.36 -7.83
CA LYS A 221 11.29 -8.09 -7.87
C LYS A 221 10.27 -6.96 -7.87
N VAL A 222 10.13 -6.21 -6.79
CA VAL A 222 9.17 -5.10 -6.73
C VAL A 222 9.77 -3.86 -7.38
N CYS A 223 10.99 -3.49 -6.98
CA CYS A 223 11.77 -2.43 -7.60
C CYS A 223 13.15 -2.97 -8.00
N GLN A 224 13.39 -3.04 -9.30
CA GLN A 224 14.66 -3.42 -9.91
C GLN A 224 15.38 -2.19 -10.45
N TRP A 225 16.71 -2.17 -10.41
CA TRP A 225 17.51 -1.13 -11.04
C TRP A 225 18.52 -1.69 -12.03
N SER A 226 18.75 -0.93 -13.10
CA SER A 226 19.70 -1.22 -14.17
C SER A 226 20.71 -0.08 -14.36
N GLN A 227 21.82 -0.39 -15.02
CA GLN A 227 22.70 0.56 -15.68
C GLN A 227 22.15 0.80 -17.09
N GLY A 228 21.56 1.97 -17.33
CA GLY A 228 21.14 2.39 -18.67
C GLY A 228 22.35 2.60 -19.59
N ASN A 229 22.19 2.26 -20.87
CA ASN A 229 23.22 2.31 -21.90
C ASN A 229 22.63 2.83 -23.21
N ALA A 230 23.01 4.03 -23.65
CA ALA A 230 22.47 4.62 -24.87
C ALA A 230 22.89 3.89 -26.16
N ASN A 231 23.95 3.09 -26.10
CA ASN A 231 24.60 2.48 -27.26
C ASN A 231 24.60 0.94 -27.20
N GLY A 232 23.75 0.34 -26.37
CA GLY A 232 23.66 -1.11 -26.23
C GLY A 232 22.73 -1.52 -25.11
N GLU A 233 22.71 -2.82 -24.80
CA GLU A 233 21.77 -3.36 -23.82
C GLU A 233 22.05 -2.84 -22.39
N PRO A 234 21.01 -2.54 -21.60
CA PRO A 234 21.14 -2.17 -20.19
C PRO A 234 21.57 -3.37 -19.33
N LYS A 235 22.49 -3.15 -18.39
CA LYS A 235 22.91 -4.19 -17.41
C LYS A 235 22.04 -4.14 -16.16
N MET A 236 21.50 -5.27 -15.71
CA MET A 236 20.79 -5.32 -14.42
C MET A 236 21.79 -5.22 -13.25
N LEU A 237 21.46 -4.41 -12.25
CA LEU A 237 22.36 -4.11 -11.13
C LEU A 237 21.84 -4.63 -9.77
N GLY A 238 20.53 -4.84 -9.64
CA GLY A 238 19.95 -5.35 -8.39
C GLY A 238 18.46 -5.10 -8.28
N HIS A 239 17.87 -5.55 -7.18
CA HIS A 239 16.47 -5.31 -6.81
C HIS A 239 16.28 -5.40 -5.29
N ASP A 240 15.23 -4.75 -4.76
CA ASP A 240 14.67 -4.87 -3.40
C ASP A 240 15.65 -5.05 -2.22
N GLY A 241 16.44 -4.01 -1.90
CA GLY A 241 17.21 -3.98 -0.66
C GLY A 241 18.37 -4.98 -0.58
N LYS A 242 18.72 -5.67 -1.67
CA LYS A 242 19.99 -6.40 -1.78
C LYS A 242 21.11 -5.43 -2.17
N HIS A 243 22.07 -5.26 -1.28
CA HIS A 243 23.35 -4.61 -1.55
C HIS A 243 24.16 -5.50 -2.52
N PRO A 244 24.82 -4.96 -3.55
CA PRO A 244 25.61 -5.74 -4.49
C PRO A 244 27.01 -5.95 -3.93
N ASP A 245 27.18 -6.83 -2.94
CA ASP A 245 28.50 -7.36 -2.50
C ASP A 245 28.29 -8.71 -1.78
N ALA A 246 27.54 -9.61 -2.41
CA ALA A 246 27.43 -11.00 -1.96
C ALA A 246 27.46 -11.88 -3.21
N ASP A 247 28.70 -12.22 -3.59
CA ASP A 247 29.17 -13.41 -4.27
C ASP A 247 28.25 -14.09 -5.29
N ASP A 248 28.57 -13.88 -6.57
CA ASP A 248 28.45 -14.89 -7.62
C ASP A 248 29.38 -14.49 -8.78
N GLU A 249 30.69 -14.66 -8.58
CA GLU A 249 31.68 -14.79 -9.65
C GLU A 249 32.41 -16.12 -9.42
N ALA A 250 31.72 -17.23 -9.66
CA ALA A 250 32.39 -18.51 -9.96
C ALA A 250 32.95 -18.40 -11.39
N PHE A 251 34.08 -17.73 -11.52
CA PHE A 251 34.97 -17.85 -12.68
C PHE A 251 35.80 -19.12 -12.51
N GLU A 252 35.88 -19.91 -13.58
CA GLU A 252 36.65 -21.15 -13.67
C GLU A 252 38.13 -20.93 -13.32
N GLU A 253 38.66 -21.73 -12.39
CA GLU A 253 40.10 -21.81 -12.11
C GLU A 253 40.77 -22.81 -13.07
N ASP A 254 41.74 -22.31 -13.85
CA ASP A 254 42.82 -23.09 -14.47
C ASP A 254 44.09 -22.95 -13.60
N GLU A 255 44.91 -24.00 -13.56
CA GLU A 255 45.84 -24.30 -12.46
C GLU A 255 47.15 -23.45 -12.37
N GLY A 256 47.45 -22.98 -11.15
CA GLY A 256 48.79 -22.96 -10.50
C GLY A 256 49.80 -21.85 -10.86
N PRO A 257 50.94 -21.73 -10.13
CA PRO A 257 51.11 -21.79 -8.67
C PRO A 257 51.86 -20.57 -8.06
N GLN A 258 51.63 -20.39 -6.75
CA GLN A 258 52.45 -19.76 -5.68
C GLN A 258 53.68 -18.91 -6.04
N ASP A 259 53.73 -17.68 -5.48
CA ASP A 259 54.95 -17.22 -4.82
C ASP A 259 54.67 -16.24 -3.66
N ASP A 260 55.49 -16.42 -2.64
CA ASP A 260 55.59 -15.78 -1.34
C ASP A 260 56.36 -14.45 -1.46
N ARG A 261 55.85 -13.39 -0.82
CA ARG A 261 56.62 -12.42 0.01
C ARG A 261 55.85 -11.12 0.27
N SER A 262 55.65 -10.81 1.54
CA SER A 262 55.60 -9.43 2.04
C SER A 262 57.04 -8.94 2.30
N PRO A 263 57.30 -7.62 2.30
CA PRO A 263 57.52 -7.01 3.61
C PRO A 263 56.99 -5.58 3.79
N GLU A 264 56.91 -5.26 5.08
CA GLU A 264 56.61 -4.02 5.80
C GLU A 264 57.41 -2.78 5.32
N ASP A 265 56.86 -1.57 5.49
CA ASP A 265 57.23 -0.63 6.57
C ASP A 265 56.78 0.85 6.30
N GLN A 266 56.51 1.56 7.41
CA GLN A 266 56.49 3.02 7.67
C GLN A 266 55.23 3.89 7.46
N GLY A 267 54.69 4.36 8.60
CA GLY A 267 53.66 5.42 8.75
C GLY A 267 54.17 6.86 8.50
N PRO A 268 53.51 7.92 9.01
CA PRO A 268 53.06 8.04 10.41
C PRO A 268 51.63 8.59 10.63
N THR A 269 51.28 8.49 11.90
CA THR A 269 50.09 8.86 12.68
C THR A 269 49.75 10.35 12.74
N VAL A 270 48.44 10.67 12.79
CA VAL A 270 47.88 11.71 13.68
C VAL A 270 46.55 11.20 14.25
N GLU A 271 46.46 11.30 15.58
CA GLU A 271 45.41 10.85 16.49
C GLU A 271 44.09 11.62 16.40
N GLU A 272 43.01 10.82 16.46
CA GLU A 272 41.82 10.94 17.32
C GLU A 272 40.81 12.10 17.17
N ASN A 273 39.58 11.71 16.86
CA ASN A 273 38.46 11.88 17.79
C ASN A 273 37.50 10.70 17.65
N VAL A 274 37.52 9.86 18.69
CA VAL A 274 36.71 8.66 18.89
C VAL A 274 35.42 9.08 19.58
N GLU A 275 34.32 9.17 18.83
CA GLU A 275 32.94 9.25 19.36
C GLU A 275 31.95 9.09 18.19
N ASP A 276 31.71 7.86 17.70
CA ASP A 276 30.38 7.43 17.20
C ASP A 276 30.28 5.93 16.81
N VAL A 277 31.18 5.07 17.31
CA VAL A 277 31.15 3.62 17.01
C VAL A 277 30.69 2.85 18.24
N GLU A 278 29.46 3.11 18.71
CA GLU A 278 28.77 2.23 19.65
C GLU A 278 27.24 2.30 19.56
N GLN A 279 26.68 2.52 18.36
CA GLN A 279 25.26 2.26 18.08
C GLN A 279 25.06 1.54 16.75
N THR A 280 25.66 0.36 16.62
CA THR A 280 25.17 -0.65 15.69
C THR A 280 25.41 -2.02 16.30
N ILE A 281 24.35 -2.60 16.85
CA ILE A 281 23.98 -4.03 16.89
C ILE A 281 22.83 -4.12 17.91
N GLN A 282 21.60 -3.92 17.43
CA GLN A 282 20.40 -4.71 17.76
C GLN A 282 19.15 -4.13 17.07
N GLN A 283 18.53 -4.98 16.26
CA GLN A 283 17.14 -4.94 15.76
C GLN A 283 16.75 -3.96 14.64
N THR A 284 17.12 -4.30 13.41
CA THR A 284 16.28 -4.03 12.23
C THR A 284 15.16 -5.07 12.15
N VAL A 285 14.11 -4.89 12.94
CA VAL A 285 12.81 -5.50 12.64
C VAL A 285 12.27 -4.77 11.40
N LYS A 286 12.03 -5.52 10.31
CA LYS A 286 11.40 -5.05 9.07
C LYS A 286 10.10 -4.30 9.40
N ASN A 287 10.17 -2.98 9.42
CA ASN A 287 9.01 -2.10 9.60
C ASN A 287 8.40 -1.87 8.22
N THR A 288 7.46 -2.73 7.81
CA THR A 288 6.51 -2.39 6.75
C THR A 288 5.77 -1.13 7.19
N THR A 289 5.99 0.00 6.53
CA THR A 289 5.14 1.18 6.68
C THR A 289 3.78 0.87 6.09
N ALA A 290 2.85 0.38 6.92
CA ALA A 290 1.45 0.25 6.53
C ALA A 290 0.96 1.59 5.97
N SER A 291 0.32 1.61 4.81
CA SER A 291 -0.43 2.76 4.32
C SER A 291 -1.71 2.95 5.15
N ILE A 292 -2.34 4.13 5.08
CA ILE A 292 -3.70 4.30 5.64
C ILE A 292 -4.62 3.31 4.91
N PRO A 293 -5.42 2.50 5.62
CA PRO A 293 -6.40 1.62 5.00
C PRO A 293 -7.47 2.42 4.24
N ASP A 294 -7.88 1.94 3.07
CA ASP A 294 -8.88 2.58 2.20
C ASP A 294 -10.33 2.24 2.58
N GLY A 295 -10.53 1.43 3.62
CA GLY A 295 -11.83 0.93 4.06
C GLY A 295 -12.35 -0.29 3.31
N THR A 296 -11.56 -0.87 2.41
CA THR A 296 -11.91 -2.12 1.73
C THR A 296 -11.91 -3.27 2.72
N TRP A 297 -13.07 -3.90 2.88
CA TRP A 297 -13.21 -5.09 3.71
C TRP A 297 -12.79 -6.34 2.92
N PRO A 298 -11.99 -7.26 3.49
CA PRO A 298 -11.57 -8.45 2.78
C PRO A 298 -12.71 -9.46 2.61
N ALA A 299 -12.67 -10.17 1.47
CA ALA A 299 -13.57 -11.28 1.21
C ALA A 299 -13.10 -12.55 1.93
N SER A 300 -14.04 -13.24 2.58
CA SER A 300 -13.79 -14.55 3.18
C SER A 300 -13.55 -15.63 2.14
N THR A 301 -12.54 -16.48 2.34
CA THR A 301 -12.26 -17.64 1.48
C THR A 301 -12.98 -18.92 1.93
N GLY A 302 -13.70 -18.87 3.04
CA GLY A 302 -14.45 -19.99 3.60
C GLY A 302 -14.69 -19.83 5.11
N ILE A 303 -15.58 -20.63 5.68
CA ILE A 303 -15.93 -20.54 7.11
C ILE A 303 -15.37 -21.75 7.86
N VAL A 304 -14.66 -21.50 8.96
CA VAL A 304 -14.17 -22.49 9.92
C VAL A 304 -14.83 -22.22 11.26
N ARG A 305 -15.33 -23.28 11.92
CA ARG A 305 -15.95 -23.17 13.24
C ARG A 305 -15.24 -24.02 14.26
N TYR A 306 -14.91 -23.42 15.40
CA TYR A 306 -14.34 -24.12 16.53
C TYR A 306 -15.39 -24.35 17.63
N LYS A 307 -15.22 -25.42 18.42
CA LYS A 307 -16.04 -25.68 19.63
C LYS A 307 -15.43 -25.10 20.91
N LYS A 308 -14.20 -24.60 20.83
CA LYS A 308 -13.40 -23.99 21.89
C LYS A 308 -12.40 -23.03 21.25
N PRO A 309 -11.75 -22.12 22.00
CA PRO A 309 -10.75 -21.25 21.40
C PRO A 309 -9.67 -22.06 20.69
N TYR A 310 -9.27 -21.63 19.50
CA TYR A 310 -8.09 -22.16 18.86
C TYR A 310 -6.86 -21.50 19.49
N ILE A 311 -5.92 -22.31 19.97
CA ILE A 311 -4.71 -21.82 20.63
C ILE A 311 -3.60 -21.74 19.59
N VAL A 312 -3.10 -20.53 19.35
CA VAL A 312 -1.86 -20.28 18.61
C VAL A 312 -0.73 -20.27 19.63
N LYS A 313 0.18 -21.23 19.53
CA LYS A 313 1.27 -21.43 20.48
C LYS A 313 2.34 -20.35 20.40
N ALA A 314 3.11 -20.19 21.48
CA ALA A 314 4.29 -19.34 21.48
C ALA A 314 5.24 -19.72 20.32
N GLY A 315 5.63 -18.75 19.50
CA GLY A 315 6.47 -18.94 18.32
C GLY A 315 5.74 -19.55 17.09
N GLU A 316 4.47 -19.91 17.22
CA GLU A 316 3.66 -20.39 16.10
C GLU A 316 3.16 -19.22 15.24
N VAL A 317 3.12 -19.43 13.93
CA VAL A 317 2.42 -18.56 12.98
C VAL A 317 1.21 -19.29 12.45
N PHE A 318 0.02 -18.87 12.90
CA PHE A 318 -1.24 -19.31 12.33
C PHE A 318 -1.64 -18.39 11.18
N ASP A 319 -1.64 -18.92 9.95
CA ASP A 319 -2.14 -18.23 8.76
C ASP A 319 -3.55 -18.73 8.42
N GLY A 320 -4.54 -17.87 8.66
CA GLY A 320 -5.95 -18.16 8.44
C GLY A 320 -6.40 -18.13 6.98
N LYS A 321 -5.52 -17.77 6.03
CA LYS A 321 -5.80 -17.72 4.58
C LYS A 321 -7.05 -16.91 4.20
N MET A 322 -7.36 -15.89 4.98
CA MET A 322 -8.57 -15.07 4.93
C MET A 322 -9.88 -15.85 5.06
N GLN A 323 -9.87 -16.98 5.77
CA GLN A 323 -11.11 -17.65 6.17
C GLN A 323 -11.77 -16.88 7.32
N THR A 324 -13.10 -17.02 7.43
CA THR A 324 -13.88 -16.56 8.57
C THR A 324 -13.89 -17.64 9.65
N PHE A 325 -13.45 -17.27 10.84
CA PHE A 325 -13.39 -18.11 12.02
C PHE A 325 -14.47 -17.69 13.01
N GLU A 326 -15.19 -18.69 13.52
CA GLU A 326 -16.33 -18.52 14.41
C GLU A 326 -16.30 -19.58 15.52
N ARG A 327 -17.04 -19.33 16.59
CA ARG A 327 -17.38 -20.33 17.59
C ARG A 327 -18.72 -20.97 17.25
N SER A 328 -18.73 -22.29 17.13
CA SER A 328 -19.95 -23.09 16.88
C SER A 328 -20.85 -23.23 18.10
N ASP A 329 -20.29 -22.97 19.28
CA ASP A 329 -20.92 -23.13 20.59
C ASP A 329 -21.34 -21.80 21.22
N ILE A 330 -21.09 -20.67 20.54
CA ILE A 330 -21.35 -19.32 21.06
C ILE A 330 -22.18 -18.54 20.04
N THR A 331 -23.11 -17.76 20.57
CA THR A 331 -23.75 -16.67 19.85
C THR A 331 -23.50 -15.40 20.64
N CYS A 332 -23.25 -14.29 19.95
CA CYS A 332 -23.05 -13.01 20.62
C CYS A 332 -24.26 -12.70 21.52
N SER A 333 -23.98 -12.47 22.79
CA SER A 333 -24.94 -12.06 23.80
C SER A 333 -24.24 -11.05 24.69
N GLY A 334 -24.91 -9.95 25.03
CA GLY A 334 -24.31 -8.88 25.80
C GLY A 334 -23.73 -9.38 27.14
N GLY A 335 -22.72 -8.67 27.63
CA GLY A 335 -22.03 -8.94 28.91
C GLY A 335 -20.62 -9.50 28.74
N GLU A 336 -19.83 -9.39 29.82
CA GLU A 336 -18.40 -9.69 29.84
C GLU A 336 -18.08 -11.13 29.41
N GLY A 337 -17.11 -11.27 28.52
CA GLY A 337 -16.53 -12.55 28.13
C GLY A 337 -15.31 -12.94 28.96
N GLN A 338 -14.79 -14.12 28.70
CA GLN A 338 -13.54 -14.65 29.27
C GLN A 338 -12.74 -15.36 28.16
N LYS A 339 -11.49 -15.72 28.44
CA LYS A 339 -10.60 -16.32 27.42
C LYS A 339 -11.11 -17.61 26.79
N ASP A 340 -11.90 -18.39 27.52
CA ASP A 340 -12.55 -19.61 27.04
C ASP A 340 -13.71 -19.33 26.06
N THR A 341 -14.16 -18.09 25.99
CA THR A 341 -15.18 -17.60 25.05
C THR A 341 -14.60 -16.92 23.79
N ALA A 342 -13.25 -16.84 23.69
CA ALA A 342 -12.57 -16.29 22.52
C ALA A 342 -12.63 -17.19 21.29
N VAL A 343 -12.52 -16.64 20.08
CA VAL A 343 -12.31 -17.42 18.86
C VAL A 343 -10.86 -17.95 18.83
N PHE A 344 -9.90 -17.07 19.08
CA PHE A 344 -8.48 -17.41 19.20
C PHE A 344 -7.90 -17.00 20.55
N LEU A 345 -7.00 -17.83 21.06
CA LEU A 345 -6.06 -17.48 22.12
C LEU A 345 -4.66 -17.54 21.52
N VAL A 346 -3.98 -16.41 21.50
CA VAL A 346 -2.59 -16.29 21.02
C VAL A 346 -1.71 -16.17 22.25
N GLU A 347 -0.85 -17.18 22.44
CA GLU A 347 0.15 -17.15 23.50
C GLU A 347 1.27 -16.15 23.16
N ALA A 348 1.99 -15.66 24.16
CA ALA A 348 3.11 -14.73 23.98
C ALA A 348 4.12 -15.22 22.93
N GLY A 349 4.47 -14.35 21.96
CA GLY A 349 5.31 -14.68 20.82
C GLY A 349 4.60 -15.41 19.67
N GLY A 350 3.32 -15.77 19.82
CA GLY A 350 2.50 -16.32 18.75
C GLY A 350 2.05 -15.26 17.75
N THR A 351 1.77 -15.69 16.51
CA THR A 351 1.29 -14.83 15.42
C THR A 351 -0.02 -15.36 14.85
N LEU A 352 -1.06 -14.54 14.87
CA LEU A 352 -2.30 -14.78 14.13
C LEU A 352 -2.34 -13.85 12.92
N LYS A 353 -2.43 -14.41 11.72
CA LYS A 353 -2.51 -13.61 10.50
C LYS A 353 -3.52 -14.08 9.48
N ASN A 354 -3.92 -13.15 8.61
CA ASN A 354 -4.83 -13.39 7.49
C ASN A 354 -6.11 -14.10 7.93
N ALA A 355 -6.84 -13.55 8.90
CA ALA A 355 -8.02 -14.19 9.46
C ALA A 355 -9.18 -13.20 9.56
N ILE A 356 -10.39 -13.66 9.28
CA ILE A 356 -11.61 -12.91 9.56
C ILE A 356 -12.27 -13.53 10.79
N ILE A 357 -12.64 -12.73 11.77
CA ILE A 357 -13.39 -13.15 12.96
C ILE A 357 -14.85 -12.82 12.70
N GLY A 358 -15.69 -13.85 12.60
CA GLY A 358 -17.12 -13.70 12.32
C GLY A 358 -17.94 -13.38 13.57
N LYS A 359 -19.21 -13.02 13.36
CA LYS A 359 -20.16 -12.59 14.41
C LYS A 359 -20.43 -13.59 15.54
N ASN A 360 -20.21 -14.89 15.28
CA ASN A 360 -20.43 -15.93 16.29
C ASN A 360 -19.23 -16.00 17.22
N GLN A 361 -19.12 -14.98 18.06
CA GLN A 361 -18.05 -14.77 19.02
C GLN A 361 -18.63 -14.02 20.22
N LYS A 362 -18.00 -14.19 21.38
CA LYS A 362 -18.25 -13.35 22.56
C LYS A 362 -17.04 -12.47 22.81
N GLU A 363 -15.86 -13.09 22.71
CA GLU A 363 -14.56 -12.43 22.63
C GLU A 363 -13.95 -12.78 21.27
N GLY A 364 -13.30 -11.82 20.61
CA GLY A 364 -12.67 -12.08 19.31
C GLY A 364 -11.37 -12.88 19.47
N VAL A 365 -10.31 -12.17 19.85
CA VAL A 365 -8.96 -12.73 20.03
C VAL A 365 -8.43 -12.32 21.39
N HIS A 366 -7.87 -13.26 22.14
CA HIS A 366 -7.11 -12.97 23.37
C HIS A 366 -5.62 -13.12 23.09
N CYS A 367 -4.86 -12.08 23.41
CA CYS A 367 -3.41 -12.13 23.56
C CYS A 367 -3.12 -12.25 25.06
N ASP A 368 -3.00 -13.50 25.53
CA ASP A 368 -2.69 -13.79 26.92
C ASP A 368 -1.17 -13.71 27.11
N ASP A 369 -0.76 -13.00 28.16
CA ASP A 369 0.64 -12.73 28.53
C ASP A 369 1.42 -11.73 27.64
N HIS A 370 0.71 -11.00 26.76
CA HIS A 370 1.24 -9.95 25.88
C HIS A 370 2.16 -10.54 24.79
N ASP A 371 2.86 -9.69 24.03
CA ASP A 371 3.90 -10.10 23.07
C ASP A 371 3.39 -10.89 21.85
N CYS A 372 2.10 -10.78 21.55
CA CYS A 372 1.50 -11.40 20.35
C CYS A 372 1.66 -10.53 19.11
N THR A 373 1.67 -11.18 17.95
CA THR A 373 1.59 -10.51 16.65
C THR A 373 0.24 -10.78 16.00
N ILE A 374 -0.51 -9.72 15.74
CA ILE A 374 -1.82 -9.77 15.08
C ILE A 374 -1.68 -9.02 13.75
N GLU A 375 -1.77 -9.73 12.62
CA GLU A 375 -1.44 -9.19 11.31
C GLU A 375 -2.54 -9.49 10.29
N ASN A 376 -3.12 -8.48 9.65
CA ASN A 376 -4.18 -8.70 8.65
C ASN A 376 -5.36 -9.53 9.21
N VAL A 377 -5.81 -9.17 10.41
CA VAL A 377 -6.94 -9.79 11.10
C VAL A 377 -8.13 -8.82 11.12
N TRP A 378 -9.32 -9.33 10.77
CA TRP A 378 -10.50 -8.51 10.51
C TRP A 378 -11.71 -8.98 11.30
N TRP A 379 -12.34 -8.12 12.09
CA TRP A 379 -13.51 -8.46 12.91
C TRP A 379 -14.80 -7.93 12.29
N ASP A 380 -15.61 -8.86 11.77
CA ASP A 380 -16.78 -8.56 10.94
C ASP A 380 -17.95 -7.97 11.72
N ASP A 381 -18.05 -8.33 13.00
CA ASP A 381 -19.08 -7.90 13.94
C ASP A 381 -18.55 -8.13 15.36
N VAL A 382 -18.24 -7.05 16.06
CA VAL A 382 -17.60 -7.10 17.38
C VAL A 382 -18.66 -7.18 18.47
N CYS A 383 -18.69 -8.31 19.20
CA CYS A 383 -19.64 -8.53 20.27
C CYS A 383 -19.32 -7.72 21.55
N GLU A 384 -18.18 -8.01 22.19
CA GLU A 384 -17.69 -7.27 23.37
C GLU A 384 -16.39 -6.57 23.00
N ASP A 385 -15.28 -7.33 22.94
CA ASP A 385 -13.97 -6.86 22.48
C ASP A 385 -13.51 -7.63 21.23
N ALA A 386 -12.88 -6.91 20.29
CA ALA A 386 -12.22 -7.54 19.14
C ALA A 386 -10.91 -8.22 19.58
N LEU A 387 -10.07 -7.47 20.30
CA LEU A 387 -8.77 -7.93 20.80
C LEU A 387 -8.58 -7.54 22.25
N SER A 388 -8.36 -8.54 23.09
CA SER A 388 -8.09 -8.37 24.52
C SER A 388 -6.63 -8.72 24.82
N ILE A 389 -5.86 -7.79 25.39
CA ILE A 389 -4.42 -7.94 25.65
C ILE A 389 -4.18 -7.94 27.16
N LYS A 390 -3.60 -9.01 27.70
CA LYS A 390 -3.46 -9.26 29.14
C LYS A 390 -2.02 -9.62 29.51
N GLY A 391 -1.71 -9.59 30.81
CA GLY A 391 -0.41 -10.01 31.34
C GLY A 391 0.76 -9.12 30.91
N GLY A 392 1.93 -9.71 30.68
CA GLY A 392 3.13 -9.03 30.20
C GLY A 392 3.93 -8.28 31.27
N SER A 393 4.95 -7.58 30.80
CA SER A 393 5.86 -6.74 31.59
C SER A 393 5.93 -5.32 31.00
N ALA A 394 6.62 -4.40 31.68
CA ALA A 394 6.79 -3.03 31.17
C ALA A 394 7.51 -2.97 29.80
N SER A 395 8.30 -3.99 29.46
CA SER A 395 9.00 -4.12 28.17
C SER A 395 8.24 -4.90 27.12
N SER A 396 7.11 -5.51 27.46
CA SER A 396 6.34 -6.31 26.51
C SER A 396 5.74 -5.43 25.40
N VAL A 397 5.68 -5.96 24.17
CA VAL A 397 5.20 -5.28 22.95
C VAL A 397 4.26 -6.18 22.15
N THR A 398 2.98 -5.80 22.04
CA THR A 398 2.00 -6.46 21.16
C THR A 398 1.84 -5.62 19.91
N THR A 399 1.90 -6.24 18.73
CA THR A 399 1.76 -5.56 17.44
C THR A 399 0.46 -5.92 16.76
N VAL A 400 -0.28 -4.91 16.29
CA VAL A 400 -1.55 -5.03 15.58
C VAL A 400 -1.40 -4.28 14.26
N THR A 401 -1.23 -5.01 13.16
CA THR A 401 -0.83 -4.44 11.86
C THR A 401 -1.78 -4.83 10.74
N ASN A 402 -2.20 -3.86 9.91
CA ASN A 402 -3.07 -4.08 8.75
C ASN A 402 -4.43 -4.73 9.10
N CYS A 403 -4.96 -4.44 10.28
CA CYS A 403 -6.17 -5.04 10.80
C CYS A 403 -7.41 -4.17 10.52
N GLY A 404 -8.61 -4.74 10.69
CA GLY A 404 -9.82 -3.93 10.68
C GLY A 404 -10.94 -4.46 11.57
N ALA A 405 -11.81 -3.60 12.05
CA ALA A 405 -12.94 -3.99 12.90
C ALA A 405 -14.17 -3.12 12.63
N ARG A 406 -15.36 -3.70 12.78
CA ARG A 406 -16.60 -2.92 12.69
C ARG A 406 -17.64 -3.33 13.72
N TYR A 407 -18.56 -2.42 13.99
CA TYR A 407 -19.71 -2.62 14.87
C TYR A 407 -19.33 -2.97 16.32
N ALA A 408 -18.27 -2.35 16.83
CA ALA A 408 -17.83 -2.55 18.21
C ALA A 408 -18.48 -1.54 19.15
N GLU A 409 -19.61 -1.89 19.79
CA GLU A 409 -20.39 -0.94 20.60
C GLU A 409 -19.54 -0.22 21.68
N ASP A 410 -18.67 -0.93 22.40
CA ASP A 410 -17.82 -0.35 23.44
C ASP A 410 -16.38 -0.11 22.97
N LYS A 411 -15.63 -1.16 22.63
CA LYS A 411 -14.20 -1.08 22.33
C LYS A 411 -13.72 -2.19 21.39
N VAL A 412 -12.74 -1.86 20.56
CA VAL A 412 -12.09 -2.78 19.62
C VAL A 412 -10.90 -3.45 20.32
N VAL A 413 -9.91 -2.66 20.74
CA VAL A 413 -8.72 -3.15 21.44
C VAL A 413 -8.79 -2.78 22.93
N GLN A 414 -8.85 -3.78 23.77
CA GLN A 414 -8.79 -3.64 25.23
C GLN A 414 -7.39 -4.02 25.74
N HIS A 415 -6.71 -3.05 26.36
CA HIS A 415 -5.38 -3.25 26.93
C HIS A 415 -5.46 -3.32 28.46
N ASN A 416 -5.45 -4.54 28.98
CA ASN A 416 -5.53 -4.85 30.41
C ASN A 416 -4.13 -5.03 31.05
N GLY A 417 -3.17 -5.55 30.30
CA GLY A 417 -1.82 -5.90 30.77
C GLY A 417 -0.84 -4.73 30.95
N TYR A 418 0.43 -5.06 31.16
CA TYR A 418 1.56 -4.13 31.09
C TYR A 418 2.05 -4.01 29.63
N GLY A 419 2.84 -2.98 29.35
CA GLY A 419 3.63 -2.91 28.12
C GLY A 419 3.10 -1.90 27.10
N THR A 420 3.44 -2.17 25.84
CA THR A 420 3.17 -1.28 24.70
C THR A 420 2.37 -2.00 23.63
N VAL A 421 1.26 -1.39 23.19
CA VAL A 421 0.52 -1.86 22.01
C VAL A 421 0.87 -0.96 20.82
N LYS A 422 1.28 -1.57 19.71
CA LYS A 422 1.55 -0.85 18.46
C LYS A 422 0.46 -1.17 17.45
N ILE A 423 -0.40 -0.19 17.17
CA ILE A 423 -1.48 -0.28 16.18
C ILE A 423 -1.03 0.47 14.92
N LYS A 424 -0.99 -0.23 13.78
CA LYS A 424 -0.50 0.34 12.52
C LYS A 424 -1.32 -0.14 11.33
N GLY A 425 -1.84 0.79 10.51
CA GLY A 425 -2.64 0.40 9.34
C GLY A 425 -3.98 -0.20 9.76
N PHE A 426 -4.76 0.48 10.61
CA PHE A 426 -6.01 -0.07 11.14
C PHE A 426 -7.25 0.60 10.54
N PHE A 427 -8.20 -0.18 10.03
CA PHE A 427 -9.50 0.31 9.59
C PHE A 427 -10.57 0.04 10.64
N ALA A 428 -11.29 1.06 11.11
CA ALA A 428 -12.36 0.87 12.08
C ALA A 428 -13.63 1.58 11.64
N GLN A 429 -14.78 0.92 11.72
CA GLN A 429 -16.08 1.50 11.37
C GLN A 429 -17.10 1.29 12.50
N GLU A 430 -17.84 2.34 12.86
CA GLU A 430 -18.96 2.29 13.81
C GLU A 430 -18.58 1.61 15.13
N PHE A 431 -17.77 2.31 15.94
CA PHE A 431 -17.18 1.73 17.13
C PHE A 431 -17.14 2.72 18.29
N GLY A 432 -17.24 2.24 19.54
CA GLY A 432 -17.06 3.08 20.71
C GLY A 432 -15.64 3.64 20.81
N LYS A 433 -14.65 2.75 20.98
CA LYS A 433 -13.23 3.08 21.15
C LYS A 433 -12.34 2.14 20.35
N LEU A 434 -11.43 2.65 19.52
CA LEU A 434 -10.48 1.77 18.82
C LEU A 434 -9.51 1.15 19.84
N TYR A 435 -9.03 1.95 20.78
CA TYR A 435 -8.18 1.46 21.86
C TYR A 435 -8.64 2.01 23.21
N ARG A 436 -8.66 1.13 24.22
CA ARG A 436 -8.88 1.50 25.61
C ARG A 436 -7.83 0.90 26.53
N SER A 437 -7.12 1.76 27.26
CA SER A 437 -6.35 1.34 28.44
C SER A 437 -7.33 1.00 29.57
N CYS A 438 -7.25 -0.19 30.16
CA CYS A 438 -8.21 -0.61 31.17
C CYS A 438 -8.25 0.35 32.37
N GLY A 439 -9.43 0.95 32.63
CA GLY A 439 -9.64 1.93 33.68
C GLY A 439 -9.83 1.34 35.09
N THR A 440 -10.13 0.04 35.19
CA THR A 440 -10.43 -0.67 36.44
C THR A 440 -9.34 -1.67 36.84
N CYS A 441 -8.34 -1.91 35.98
CA CYS A 441 -7.28 -2.91 36.17
C CYS A 441 -6.11 -2.42 37.04
N GLY A 442 -6.37 -1.50 37.97
CA GLY A 442 -5.36 -0.94 38.86
C GLY A 442 -4.42 0.09 38.21
N ASN A 443 -3.37 0.46 38.95
CA ASN A 443 -2.40 1.48 38.57
C ASN A 443 -1.27 0.90 37.71
N ILE A 444 -1.59 0.58 36.46
CA ILE A 444 -0.65 0.02 35.49
C ILE A 444 -0.41 1.08 34.40
N PRO A 445 0.83 1.58 34.24
CA PRO A 445 1.18 2.45 33.12
C PRO A 445 1.17 1.68 31.81
N ARG A 446 0.42 2.17 30.82
CA ARG A 446 0.31 1.55 29.50
C ARG A 446 0.73 2.51 28.40
N LYS A 447 1.33 1.96 27.35
CA LYS A 447 1.71 2.72 26.16
C LYS A 447 0.93 2.24 24.95
N VAL A 448 0.61 3.17 24.06
CA VAL A 448 0.08 2.86 22.73
C VAL A 448 0.71 3.77 21.68
N THR A 449 1.09 3.18 20.55
CA THR A 449 1.42 3.92 19.33
C THR A 449 0.36 3.61 18.29
N VAL A 450 -0.21 4.64 17.68
CA VAL A 450 -1.29 4.51 16.69
C VAL A 450 -0.86 5.23 15.43
N GLU A 451 -0.68 4.48 14.35
CA GLU A 451 -0.20 5.02 13.08
C GLU A 451 -1.07 4.55 11.91
N ASN A 452 -1.35 5.45 10.96
CA ASN A 452 -2.02 5.11 9.71
C ASN A 452 -3.38 4.44 9.96
N VAL A 453 -4.26 5.14 10.68
CA VAL A 453 -5.58 4.64 11.04
C VAL A 453 -6.64 5.38 10.23
N TYR A 454 -7.60 4.64 9.69
CA TYR A 454 -8.82 5.21 9.14
C TYR A 454 -10.02 4.76 9.97
N ALA A 455 -10.66 5.73 10.63
CA ALA A 455 -11.79 5.52 11.52
C ALA A 455 -13.05 6.17 10.95
N ILE A 456 -14.13 5.41 10.83
CA ILE A 456 -15.45 5.89 10.44
C ILE A 456 -16.36 5.79 11.66
N ASP A 457 -17.00 6.91 12.00
CA ASP A 457 -18.01 7.00 13.05
C ASP A 457 -17.60 6.44 14.43
N PRO A 458 -16.52 6.95 15.05
CA PRO A 458 -16.24 6.68 16.45
C PRO A 458 -17.35 7.27 17.35
N LEU A 459 -18.02 6.42 18.14
CA LEU A 459 -19.12 6.80 19.03
C LEU A 459 -18.63 7.47 20.32
N VAL A 460 -17.40 7.20 20.76
CA VAL A 460 -16.81 7.81 21.97
C VAL A 460 -15.48 8.50 21.67
N SER A 461 -14.48 7.76 21.17
CA SER A 461 -13.13 8.29 20.89
C SER A 461 -12.34 7.32 20.01
N VAL A 462 -11.25 7.77 19.37
CA VAL A 462 -10.32 6.80 18.76
C VAL A 462 -9.52 6.07 19.85
N VAL A 463 -8.84 6.81 20.72
CA VAL A 463 -8.04 6.25 21.84
C VAL A 463 -8.52 6.83 23.16
N THR A 464 -8.69 5.99 24.19
CA THR A 464 -8.85 6.45 25.58
C THR A 464 -7.76 5.89 26.52
N VAL A 465 -7.00 6.78 27.14
CA VAL A 465 -5.90 6.49 28.10
C VAL A 465 -6.21 6.94 29.53
N ASN A 466 -5.44 6.51 30.53
CA ASN A 466 -5.62 6.88 31.94
C ASN A 466 -4.54 7.86 32.42
N LYS A 467 -4.96 9.07 32.83
CA LYS A 467 -4.05 10.13 33.26
C LYS A 467 -3.29 9.76 34.53
N ASN A 468 -3.99 9.26 35.54
CA ASN A 468 -3.41 8.93 36.86
C ASN A 468 -2.53 7.68 36.86
N ASN A 469 -2.59 6.87 35.80
CA ASN A 469 -1.69 5.74 35.62
C ASN A 469 -0.41 6.11 34.85
N ASN A 470 -0.27 7.37 34.42
CA ASN A 470 0.81 7.83 33.55
C ASN A 470 0.87 7.10 32.20
N ASP A 471 -0.31 6.80 31.63
CA ASP A 471 -0.40 6.24 30.28
C ASP A 471 0.17 7.21 29.24
N GLN A 472 0.59 6.67 28.10
CA GLN A 472 1.13 7.45 26.98
C GLN A 472 0.58 6.94 25.66
N ALA A 473 -0.01 7.83 24.87
CA ALA A 473 -0.44 7.56 23.50
C ALA A 473 0.33 8.45 22.53
N THR A 474 0.84 7.86 21.44
CA THR A 474 1.46 8.59 20.32
C THR A 474 0.66 8.32 19.06
N PHE A 475 0.45 9.36 18.25
CA PHE A 475 -0.35 9.26 17.04
C PHE A 475 0.41 9.79 15.84
N LYS A 476 0.15 9.18 14.68
CA LYS A 476 0.61 9.67 13.38
C LYS A 476 -0.40 9.29 12.32
N ASN A 477 -0.75 10.22 11.45
CA ASN A 477 -1.53 9.94 10.25
C ASN A 477 -2.88 9.25 10.55
N ILE A 478 -3.71 9.93 11.36
CA ILE A 478 -5.01 9.45 11.82
C ILE A 478 -6.11 10.15 11.02
N TYR A 479 -6.88 9.39 10.28
CA TYR A 479 -8.01 9.87 9.49
C TYR A 479 -9.30 9.46 10.16
N VAL A 480 -10.20 10.42 10.31
CA VAL A 480 -11.51 10.21 10.89
C VAL A 480 -12.57 10.74 9.94
N LYS A 481 -13.50 9.90 9.52
CA LYS A 481 -14.73 10.30 8.85
C LYS A 481 -15.90 10.19 9.82
N THR A 482 -16.74 11.20 9.85
CA THR A 482 -18.04 11.17 10.51
C THR A 482 -19.12 11.32 9.46
N THR A 483 -20.04 10.36 9.36
CA THR A 483 -21.14 10.40 8.39
C THR A 483 -22.12 11.55 8.66
N ASP A 484 -22.22 12.00 9.91
CA ASP A 484 -23.00 13.17 10.31
C ASP A 484 -22.26 14.51 10.15
N GLY A 485 -21.02 14.49 9.66
CA GLY A 485 -20.19 15.68 9.43
C GLY A 485 -19.66 16.36 10.70
N LYS A 486 -19.78 15.75 11.89
CA LYS A 486 -19.22 16.31 13.12
C LYS A 486 -17.70 16.39 13.08
N LYS A 487 -17.18 17.59 13.36
CA LYS A 487 -15.73 17.82 13.47
C LYS A 487 -15.18 17.63 14.89
N ASN A 488 -16.07 17.62 15.89
CA ASN A 488 -15.68 17.45 17.29
C ASN A 488 -15.55 15.96 17.65
N VAL A 489 -14.53 15.30 17.10
CA VAL A 489 -14.20 13.91 17.43
C VAL A 489 -13.03 13.87 18.40
N LYS A 490 -13.18 13.05 19.45
CA LYS A 490 -12.13 12.84 20.46
C LYS A 490 -11.12 11.82 19.94
N VAL A 491 -10.05 12.28 19.29
CA VAL A 491 -9.00 11.36 18.81
C VAL A 491 -8.23 10.75 19.98
N CYS A 492 -7.82 11.55 20.95
CA CYS A 492 -7.30 11.07 22.23
C CYS A 492 -8.14 11.61 23.37
N GLN A 493 -8.80 10.73 24.12
CA GLN A 493 -9.49 11.04 25.36
C GLN A 493 -8.66 10.50 26.53
N TRP A 494 -8.73 11.14 27.70
CA TRP A 494 -8.16 10.59 28.92
C TRP A 494 -9.14 10.59 30.09
N SER A 495 -8.97 9.58 30.94
CA SER A 495 -9.80 9.33 32.11
C SER A 495 -8.99 9.20 33.41
N GLN A 496 -9.69 9.26 34.53
CA GLN A 496 -9.22 8.81 35.83
C GLN A 496 -9.53 7.32 35.96
N ALA A 497 -8.51 6.46 35.98
CA ALA A 497 -8.65 5.06 36.36
C ALA A 497 -9.07 4.94 37.83
N SER A 498 -10.12 4.16 38.09
CA SER A 498 -10.66 3.87 39.43
C SER A 498 -11.64 2.69 39.33
N LYS A 499 -12.33 2.36 40.43
CA LYS A 499 -13.45 1.40 40.37
C LYS A 499 -14.60 1.86 39.47
N THR A 500 -14.72 3.18 39.28
CA THR A 500 -15.73 3.83 38.42
C THR A 500 -15.02 4.89 37.57
N PRO A 501 -14.38 4.50 36.45
CA PRO A 501 -13.58 5.41 35.65
C PRO A 501 -14.38 6.63 35.19
N SER A 502 -13.76 7.81 35.23
CA SER A 502 -14.40 9.05 34.82
C SER A 502 -13.56 9.79 33.78
N ASN A 503 -14.20 10.38 32.78
CA ASN A 503 -13.52 11.16 31.75
C ASN A 503 -13.03 12.49 32.33
N LEU A 504 -11.81 12.88 31.99
CA LEU A 504 -11.17 14.10 32.49
C LEU A 504 -10.87 15.12 31.39
N GLY A 505 -10.84 14.70 30.13
CA GLY A 505 -10.61 15.58 28.98
C GLY A 505 -10.23 14.81 27.72
N ASP A 506 -9.99 15.55 26.64
CA ASP A 506 -9.57 15.05 25.33
C ASP A 506 -8.72 16.10 24.59
N GLY A 507 -8.04 15.67 23.53
CA GLY A 507 -7.12 16.48 22.73
C GLY A 507 -5.64 16.10 22.87
N PRO A 508 -4.72 16.91 22.31
CA PRO A 508 -3.29 16.76 22.54
C PRO A 508 -2.94 17.17 23.97
N SER A 509 -2.07 16.41 24.64
CA SER A 509 -1.75 16.60 26.07
C SER A 509 -0.41 15.98 26.44
N GLY A 510 0.67 16.76 26.31
CA GLY A 510 2.02 16.39 26.75
C GLY A 510 2.38 14.95 26.38
N LYS A 511 2.86 14.16 27.36
CA LYS A 511 3.18 12.73 27.16
C LYS A 511 1.94 11.81 27.08
N LEU A 512 0.79 12.27 27.57
CA LEU A 512 -0.44 11.47 27.67
C LEU A 512 -1.07 11.25 26.29
N CYS A 513 -1.14 12.30 25.47
CA CYS A 513 -1.67 12.28 24.10
C CYS A 513 -0.74 13.10 23.19
N GLN A 514 0.17 12.42 22.49
CA GLN A 514 1.24 13.02 21.70
C GLN A 514 0.87 13.04 20.22
N TYR A 515 0.40 14.19 19.74
CA TYR A 515 0.14 14.44 18.33
C TYR A 515 0.03 15.94 18.04
N SER A 516 0.22 16.31 16.79
CA SER A 516 0.03 17.65 16.26
C SER A 516 -1.20 17.72 15.35
N SER A 517 -1.59 18.92 14.92
CA SER A 517 -2.69 19.07 13.97
C SER A 517 -2.43 18.40 12.61
N SER A 518 -1.18 18.18 12.22
CA SER A 518 -0.85 17.47 10.97
C SER A 518 -0.90 15.95 11.09
N ASP A 519 -1.10 15.41 12.30
CA ASP A 519 -1.21 13.97 12.52
C ASP A 519 -2.67 13.49 12.51
N VAL A 520 -3.64 14.42 12.48
CA VAL A 520 -5.07 14.14 12.64
C VAL A 520 -5.88 14.89 11.60
N HIS A 521 -6.66 14.13 10.84
CA HIS A 521 -7.45 14.59 9.71
C HIS A 521 -8.91 14.21 9.95
N ILE A 522 -9.78 15.19 10.22
CA ILE A 522 -11.20 14.94 10.54
C ILE A 522 -12.09 15.48 9.42
N ASN A 523 -12.76 14.58 8.71
CA ASN A 523 -13.57 14.87 7.52
C ASN A 523 -12.79 15.62 6.43
N GLU A 524 -11.47 15.47 6.43
CA GLU A 524 -10.61 15.90 5.33
C GLU A 524 -10.64 14.81 4.26
N ASP A 525 -10.62 15.23 3.00
CA ASP A 525 -10.72 14.35 1.83
C ASP A 525 -9.36 13.79 1.42
#